data_AF-D3DE69-F1
#
_entry.id   AF-D3DE69-F1
#
_cell.length_a   1.000
_cell.length_b   1.000
_cell.length_c   1.000
_cell.angle_alpha   90.00
_cell.angle_beta   90.00
_cell.angle_gamma   90.00
#
_symmetry.space_group_name_H-M   'P 1'
#
loop_
_entity.id
_entity.type
_entity.pdbx_description
1 polymer ?
#
loop_
_entity_poly.entity_id
_entity_poly.type
_entity_poly.pdbx_seq_one_letter_code
_entity_poly.pdbx_strand_id
1 'polypeptide(L)'
;KGGHPFCRPLFIEAELAKLFLKLKNDHYLIGLKREYFVAQLAVLYGEVNALHPFREGNGRAQRAFLRQLGAAAGWTVNWPALDKESNDGACHRYRIEYEPDELVKLLDPIVSPRPSW
;
A
#
# COMPACT_ATOMS: atom_id res chain seq x y z
N LYS A 1 2.69 -14.85 -7.89
CA LYS A 1 4.18 -14.82 -7.98
C LYS A 1 4.73 -15.68 -6.85
N GLY A 2 5.58 -16.67 -7.16
CA GLY A 2 6.08 -17.65 -6.19
C GLY A 2 5.04 -18.69 -5.73
N GLY A 3 4.30 -19.32 -6.66
CA GLY A 3 3.34 -20.39 -6.33
C GLY A 3 1.97 -19.95 -5.79
N HIS A 4 1.86 -18.75 -5.22
CA HIS A 4 0.57 -18.23 -4.72
C HIS A 4 -0.13 -17.32 -5.73
N PRO A 5 -1.43 -17.57 -6.01
CA PRO A 5 -2.22 -16.74 -6.92
C PRO A 5 -2.53 -15.37 -6.28
N PHE A 6 -2.68 -14.36 -7.13
CA PHE A 6 -3.33 -13.10 -6.75
C PHE A 6 -4.86 -13.28 -6.71
N CYS A 7 -5.60 -12.22 -6.42
CA CYS A 7 -7.06 -12.25 -6.47
C CYS A 7 -7.57 -12.76 -7.83
N ARG A 8 -8.59 -13.62 -7.79
CA ARG A 8 -9.22 -14.12 -9.02
C ARG A 8 -9.90 -12.95 -9.73
N PRO A 9 -9.80 -12.84 -11.07
CA PRO A 9 -10.36 -11.69 -11.80
C PRO A 9 -11.81 -11.35 -11.48
N LEU A 10 -12.67 -12.36 -11.28
CA LEU A 10 -14.08 -12.19 -10.95
C LEU A 10 -14.34 -11.43 -9.62
N PHE A 11 -13.37 -11.43 -8.71
CA PHE A 11 -13.50 -10.79 -7.39
C PHE A 11 -12.78 -9.44 -7.28
N ILE A 12 -11.93 -9.08 -8.25
CA ILE A 12 -11.10 -7.86 -8.18
C ILE A 12 -11.94 -6.61 -7.95
N GLU A 13 -13.02 -6.45 -8.72
CA GLU A 13 -13.88 -5.26 -8.65
C GLU A 13 -14.59 -5.15 -7.29
N ALA A 14 -15.20 -6.25 -6.82
CA ALA A 14 -15.91 -6.28 -5.55
C ALA A 14 -14.97 -6.03 -4.36
N GLU A 15 -13.78 -6.63 -4.35
CA GLU A 15 -12.82 -6.44 -3.26
C GLU A 15 -12.18 -5.05 -3.27
N LEU A 16 -11.88 -4.48 -4.46
CA LEU A 16 -11.44 -3.09 -4.56
C LEU A 16 -12.52 -2.12 -4.07
N ALA A 17 -13.80 -2.37 -4.39
CA ALA A 17 -14.90 -1.53 -3.94
C ALA A 17 -14.99 -1.51 -2.40
N LYS A 18 -14.85 -2.68 -1.75
CA LYS A 18 -14.81 -2.78 -0.28
C LYS A 18 -13.60 -2.03 0.29
N LEU A 19 -12.41 -2.25 -0.28
CA LEU A 19 -11.18 -1.62 0.17
C LEU A 19 -11.25 -0.09 0.09
N PHE A 20 -11.73 0.46 -1.03
CA PHE A 20 -11.84 1.90 -1.20
C PHE A 20 -12.99 2.53 -0.42
N LEU A 21 -14.07 1.79 -0.15
CA LEU A 21 -15.11 2.23 0.79
C LEU A 21 -14.54 2.35 2.21
N LYS A 22 -13.76 1.36 2.66
CA LYS A 22 -13.04 1.44 3.94
C LYS A 22 -12.09 2.64 3.97
N LEU A 23 -11.26 2.81 2.95
CA LEU A 23 -10.32 3.94 2.87
C LEU A 23 -11.02 5.30 2.95
N LYS A 24 -12.19 5.43 2.30
CA LYS A 24 -13.02 6.64 2.38
C LYS A 24 -13.55 6.88 3.79
N ASN A 25 -14.03 5.82 4.46
CA ASN A 25 -14.52 5.92 5.84
C ASN A 25 -13.40 6.23 6.84
N ASP A 26 -12.18 5.79 6.54
CA ASP A 26 -10.96 6.12 7.29
C ASP A 26 -10.37 7.49 6.89
N HIS A 27 -11.19 8.37 6.31
CA HIS A 27 -10.83 9.73 5.89
C HIS A 27 -9.57 9.82 5.03
N TYR A 28 -9.33 8.81 4.18
CA TYR A 28 -8.16 8.75 3.29
C TYR A 28 -6.82 8.89 4.03
N LEU A 29 -6.76 8.45 5.29
CA LEU A 29 -5.57 8.52 6.16
C LEU A 29 -5.16 9.96 6.53
N ILE A 30 -6.01 10.96 6.27
CA ILE A 30 -5.75 12.36 6.56
C ILE A 30 -5.81 12.60 8.08
N GLY A 31 -4.87 13.40 8.60
CA GLY A 31 -4.83 13.80 10.01
C GLY A 31 -4.22 12.76 10.96
N LEU A 32 -3.75 11.62 10.45
CA LEU A 32 -3.05 10.62 11.24
C LEU A 32 -1.64 11.09 11.61
N LYS A 33 -1.19 10.77 12.83
CA LYS A 33 0.24 10.87 13.20
C LYS A 33 1.07 9.89 12.34
N ARG A 34 2.36 10.16 12.16
CA ARG A 34 3.26 9.39 11.29
C ARG A 34 3.16 7.88 11.51
N GLU A 35 3.24 7.43 12.76
CA GLU A 35 3.19 6.01 13.14
C GLU A 35 1.90 5.32 12.66
N TYR A 36 0.74 5.96 12.86
CA TYR A 36 -0.55 5.43 12.40
C TYR A 36 -0.69 5.52 10.88
N PHE A 37 -0.17 6.58 10.26
CA PHE A 37 -0.16 6.70 8.81
C PHE A 37 0.66 5.59 8.16
N VAL A 38 1.87 5.31 8.66
CA VAL A 38 2.72 4.22 8.16
C VAL A 38 2.03 2.87 8.31
N ALA A 39 1.42 2.60 9.47
CA ALA A 39 0.69 1.37 9.72
C ALA A 39 -0.48 1.17 8.73
N GLN A 40 -1.31 2.19 8.54
CA GLN A 40 -2.46 2.11 7.64
C GLN A 40 -2.04 2.11 6.15
N LEU A 41 -0.95 2.81 5.80
CA LEU A 41 -0.38 2.78 4.46
C LEU A 41 0.15 1.38 4.12
N ALA A 42 0.78 0.70 5.08
CA ALA A 42 1.27 -0.67 4.91
C ALA A 42 0.13 -1.65 4.61
N VAL A 43 -0.96 -1.59 5.39
CA VAL A 43 -2.17 -2.39 5.16
C VAL A 43 -2.73 -2.10 3.76
N LEU A 44 -2.99 -0.84 3.43
CA LEU A 44 -3.55 -0.46 2.13
C LEU A 44 -2.65 -0.91 0.97
N TYR A 45 -1.33 -0.75 1.10
CA TYR A 45 -0.38 -1.20 0.07
C TYR A 45 -0.40 -2.72 -0.10
N GLY A 46 -0.41 -3.46 1.01
CA GLY A 46 -0.52 -4.92 1.01
C GLY A 46 -1.79 -5.41 0.31
N GLU A 47 -2.94 -4.83 0.67
CA GLU A 47 -4.24 -5.15 0.06
C GLU A 47 -4.25 -4.89 -1.45
N VAL A 48 -3.88 -3.69 -1.91
CA VAL A 48 -3.87 -3.38 -3.35
C VAL A 48 -2.85 -4.25 -4.09
N ASN A 49 -1.73 -4.62 -3.46
CA ASN A 49 -0.74 -5.52 -4.04
C ASN A 49 -1.28 -6.94 -4.24
N ALA A 50 -2.00 -7.46 -3.23
CA ALA A 50 -2.62 -8.78 -3.27
C ALA A 50 -3.76 -8.86 -4.29
N LEU A 51 -4.54 -7.78 -4.45
CA LEU A 51 -5.63 -7.69 -5.43
C LEU A 51 -5.12 -7.66 -6.87
N HIS A 52 -3.97 -7.03 -7.12
CA HIS A 52 -3.26 -7.05 -8.40
C HIS A 52 -4.16 -6.77 -9.63
N PRO A 53 -4.85 -5.61 -9.68
CA PRO A 53 -6.02 -5.41 -10.54
C PRO A 53 -5.74 -5.32 -12.03
N PHE A 54 -4.51 -5.07 -12.45
CA PHE A 54 -4.15 -4.93 -13.85
C PHE A 54 -3.40 -6.15 -14.38
N ARG A 55 -3.47 -6.38 -15.70
CA ARG A 55 -2.68 -7.41 -16.38
C ARG A 55 -1.17 -7.15 -16.27
N GLU A 56 -0.78 -5.87 -16.34
CA GLU A 56 0.59 -5.36 -16.18
C GLU A 56 0.57 -3.94 -15.60
N GLY A 57 1.71 -3.49 -15.07
CA GLY A 57 1.85 -2.11 -14.59
C GLY A 57 1.35 -1.84 -13.16
N ASN A 58 0.90 -2.88 -12.44
CA ASN A 58 0.39 -2.77 -11.05
C ASN A 58 1.30 -1.94 -10.14
N GLY A 59 2.60 -2.24 -10.10
CA GLY A 59 3.53 -1.52 -9.22
C GLY A 59 3.62 -0.01 -9.53
N ARG A 60 3.54 0.38 -10.81
CA ARG A 60 3.55 1.81 -11.19
C ARG A 60 2.25 2.50 -10.77
N ALA A 61 1.11 1.88 -11.05
CA ALA A 61 -0.21 2.41 -10.69
C ALA A 61 -0.36 2.54 -9.16
N GLN A 62 0.01 1.49 -8.42
CA GLN A 62 -0.02 1.45 -6.95
C GLN A 62 0.80 2.58 -6.34
N ARG A 63 2.08 2.70 -6.71
CA ARG A 63 2.95 3.76 -6.17
C ARG A 63 2.48 5.15 -6.56
N ALA A 64 1.95 5.33 -7.77
CA ALA A 64 1.37 6.61 -8.19
C ALA A 64 0.16 7.00 -7.33
N PHE A 65 -0.77 6.07 -7.10
CA PHE A 65 -1.93 6.25 -6.23
C PHE A 65 -1.52 6.55 -4.79
N LEU A 66 -0.69 5.71 -4.18
CA LEU A 66 -0.28 5.85 -2.79
C LEU A 66 0.56 7.12 -2.55
N ARG A 67 1.32 7.58 -3.56
CA ARG A 67 2.01 8.87 -3.51
C ARG A 67 1.03 10.05 -3.45
N GLN A 68 -0.06 10.01 -4.19
CA GLN A 68 -1.09 11.05 -4.16
C GLN A 68 -1.87 11.02 -2.84
N LEU A 69 -2.19 9.82 -2.33
CA LEU A 69 -2.83 9.64 -1.03
C LEU A 69 -1.96 10.20 0.10
N GLY A 70 -0.68 9.81 0.14
CA GLY A 70 0.27 10.33 1.12
C GLY A 70 0.43 11.84 1.03
N ALA A 71 0.51 12.38 -0.18
CA ALA A 71 0.57 13.82 -0.41
C ALA A 71 -0.62 14.57 0.21
N ALA A 72 -1.84 14.07 -0.02
CA ALA A 72 -3.07 14.65 0.53
C ALA A 72 -3.13 14.52 2.06
N ALA A 73 -2.54 13.46 2.63
CA ALA A 73 -2.43 13.25 4.07
C ALA A 73 -1.27 14.00 4.74
N GLY A 74 -0.47 14.78 4.00
CA GLY A 74 0.65 15.54 4.54
C GLY A 74 1.98 14.77 4.65
N TRP A 75 2.11 13.65 3.93
CA TRP A 75 3.27 12.77 3.97
C TRP A 75 3.94 12.63 2.59
N THR A 76 5.24 12.37 2.58
CA THR A 76 6.02 11.99 1.40
C THR A 76 6.52 10.57 1.58
N VAL A 77 6.36 9.74 0.55
CA VAL A 77 6.87 8.36 0.52
C VAL A 77 7.98 8.27 -0.52
N ASN A 78 9.22 8.02 -0.09
CA ASN A 78 10.38 7.90 -0.96
C ASN A 78 10.46 6.51 -1.60
N TRP A 79 9.54 6.20 -2.51
CA TRP A 79 9.47 4.90 -3.20
C TRP A 79 10.79 4.42 -3.84
N PRO A 80 11.63 5.28 -4.44
CA PRO A 80 12.94 4.87 -4.96
C PRO A 80 13.88 4.26 -3.91
N ALA A 81 13.71 4.58 -2.63
CA ALA A 81 14.53 4.02 -1.55
C ALA A 81 14.05 2.63 -1.08
N LEU A 82 12.94 2.14 -1.61
CA LEU A 82 12.40 0.83 -1.25
C LEU A 82 13.13 -0.28 -2.03
N ASP A 83 13.89 -1.10 -1.31
CA ASP A 83 14.56 -2.25 -1.90
C ASP A 83 13.56 -3.23 -2.52
N LYS A 84 13.88 -3.69 -3.73
CA LYS A 84 12.97 -4.49 -4.54
C LYS A 84 12.75 -5.88 -3.94
N GLU A 85 13.81 -6.53 -3.49
CA GLU A 85 13.75 -7.92 -3.01
C GLU A 85 13.01 -7.98 -1.67
N SER A 86 13.35 -7.09 -0.76
CA SER A 86 12.69 -6.92 0.53
C SER A 86 11.19 -6.62 0.35
N ASN A 87 10.85 -5.71 -0.57
CA ASN A 87 9.45 -5.41 -0.89
C ASN A 87 8.72 -6.62 -1.51
N ASP A 88 9.34 -7.32 -2.45
CA ASP A 88 8.74 -8.52 -3.05
C ASP A 88 8.46 -9.60 -1.97
N GLY A 89 9.36 -9.76 -1.00
CA GLY A 89 9.21 -10.65 0.15
C GLY A 89 8.09 -10.24 1.11
N ALA A 90 8.09 -8.96 1.53
CA ALA A 90 7.07 -8.44 2.44
C ALA A 90 5.65 -8.48 1.84
N CYS A 91 5.50 -8.10 0.56
CA CYS A 91 4.22 -8.23 -0.15
C CYS A 91 3.79 -9.70 -0.29
N HIS A 92 4.74 -10.62 -0.52
CA HIS A 92 4.44 -12.04 -0.58
C HIS A 92 3.92 -12.56 0.77
N ARG A 93 4.58 -12.19 1.88
CA ARG A 93 4.14 -12.56 3.23
C ARG A 93 2.77 -11.97 3.55
N TYR A 94 2.56 -10.68 3.30
CA TYR A 94 1.27 -10.04 3.52
C TYR A 94 0.14 -10.79 2.82
N ARG A 95 0.34 -11.22 1.57
CA ARG A 95 -0.69 -11.96 0.82
C ARG A 95 -1.04 -13.32 1.44
N ILE A 96 -0.12 -13.96 2.16
CA ILE A 96 -0.32 -15.28 2.76
C ILE A 96 -0.86 -15.16 4.18
N GLU A 97 -0.28 -14.25 4.96
CA GLU A 97 -0.49 -14.17 6.41
C GLU A 97 -1.42 -13.01 6.80
N TYR A 98 -1.66 -12.05 5.90
CA TYR A 98 -2.36 -10.78 6.18
C TYR A 98 -1.72 -9.94 7.29
N GLU A 99 -0.41 -10.12 7.50
CA GLU A 99 0.37 -9.42 8.52
C GLU A 99 1.15 -8.22 7.94
N PRO A 100 0.91 -6.98 8.39
CA PRO A 100 1.52 -5.78 7.83
C PRO A 100 2.93 -5.47 8.36
N ASP A 101 3.41 -6.15 9.39
CA ASP A 101 4.62 -5.77 10.15
C ASP A 101 5.87 -5.57 9.30
N GLU A 102 6.10 -6.41 8.30
CA GLU A 102 7.25 -6.23 7.40
C GLU A 102 7.09 -5.03 6.49
N LEU A 103 5.88 -4.81 5.98
CA LEU A 103 5.59 -3.61 5.18
C LEU A 103 5.74 -2.36 6.04
N VAL A 104 5.31 -2.39 7.31
CA VAL A 104 5.54 -1.29 8.26
C VAL A 104 7.03 -1.01 8.42
N LYS A 105 7.85 -2.05 8.68
CA LYS A 105 9.30 -1.91 8.83
C LYS A 105 9.98 -1.32 7.59
N LEU A 106 9.52 -1.69 6.40
CA LEU A 106 10.06 -1.18 5.13
C LEU A 106 9.60 0.25 4.83
N LEU A 107 8.35 0.58 5.16
CA LEU A 107 7.76 1.89 4.86
C LEU A 107 8.16 2.97 5.87
N ASP A 108 8.33 2.63 7.15
CA ASP A 108 8.68 3.61 8.19
C ASP A 108 9.86 4.51 7.79
N PRO A 109 11.05 3.99 7.43
CA PRO A 109 12.21 4.84 7.15
C PRO A 109 12.07 5.71 5.90
N ILE A 110 11.10 5.43 5.02
CA ILE A 110 10.90 6.16 3.76
C ILE A 110 9.70 7.10 3.78
N VAL A 111 8.99 7.20 4.92
CA VAL A 111 7.88 8.14 5.12
C VAL A 111 8.34 9.34 5.95
N SER A 112 8.24 10.52 5.36
CA SER A 112 8.59 11.80 6.00
C SER A 112 7.43 12.79 5.93
N PRO A 113 7.38 13.81 6.81
CA PRO A 113 6.48 14.95 6.63
C PRO A 113 6.64 15.53 5.22
N ARG A 114 5.54 15.90 4.60
CA ARG A 114 5.55 16.65 3.35
C ARG A 114 5.91 18.11 3.66
N PRO A 115 6.89 18.71 2.98
CA PRO A 115 7.21 20.12 3.20
C PRO A 115 6.03 21.00 2.76
N SER A 116 5.73 22.02 3.57
CA SER A 116 4.86 23.13 3.18
C SER A 116 5.69 24.13 2.38
N TRP A 117 5.43 24.25 1.09
CA TRP A 117 5.85 25.37 0.25
C TRP A 117 4.62 26.13 -0.22
#